data_AF-A0A2R4FQ14-F1
#
_entry.id   AF-A0A2R4FQ14-F1
#
_cell.length_a   1.000
_cell.length_b   1.000
_cell.length_c   1.000
_cell.angle_alpha   90.00
_cell.angle_beta   90.00
_cell.angle_gamma   90.00
#
_symmetry.space_group_name_H-M   'P 1'
#
loop_
_entity.id
_entity.type
_entity.pdbx_description
1 polymer ?
#
loop_
_entity_poly.entity_id
_entity_poly.type
_entity_poly.pdbx_seq_one_letter_code
_entity_poly.pdbx_strand_id
1 'polypeptide(L)'
;MDITRTTVPGVGVVHHFLTRGGQRFGVLLDQAGLRSLLLYGPDDPDVPVDRIALEHDEADQIAEVLHSAPIADRLASLERRLAELHGGSA
;
A
#
# COMPACT_ATOMS: atom_id res chain seq x y z
N MET A 1 11.93 -5.06 0.25
CA MET A 1 10.59 -5.42 0.73
C MET A 1 9.99 -6.18 -0.41
N ASP A 2 9.51 -7.37 -0.11
CA ASP A 2 8.89 -8.22 -1.12
C ASP A 2 7.38 -8.11 -0.98
N ILE A 3 6.70 -8.08 -2.13
CA ILE A 3 5.26 -7.94 -2.20
C ILE A 3 4.72 -9.08 -3.05
N THR A 4 3.76 -9.81 -2.52
CA THR A 4 3.04 -10.87 -3.24
C THR A 4 1.56 -10.55 -3.28
N ARG A 5 0.91 -10.81 -4.41
CA ARG A 5 -0.51 -10.57 -4.60
C ARG A 5 -1.24 -11.89 -4.76
N THR A 6 -2.26 -12.10 -3.93
CA THR A 6 -3.08 -13.31 -3.93
C THR A 6 -4.54 -12.94 -4.10
N THR A 7 -5.22 -13.55 -5.07
CA THR A 7 -6.68 -13.43 -5.19
C THR A 7 -7.33 -14.50 -4.34
N VAL A 8 -8.21 -14.10 -3.43
CA VAL A 8 -8.98 -15.00 -2.55
C VAL A 8 -10.41 -15.07 -3.09
N PRO A 9 -10.84 -16.22 -3.66
CA PRO A 9 -12.17 -16.39 -4.22
C PRO A 9 -13.27 -16.02 -3.22
N GLY A 10 -14.20 -15.16 -3.64
CA GLY A 10 -15.31 -14.70 -2.80
C GLY A 10 -14.96 -13.68 -1.72
N VAL A 11 -13.67 -13.34 -1.54
CA VAL A 11 -13.23 -12.38 -0.51
C VAL A 11 -12.64 -11.12 -1.13
N GLY A 12 -11.66 -11.25 -2.02
CA GLY A 12 -10.98 -10.09 -2.59
C GLY A 12 -9.54 -10.36 -2.99
N VAL A 13 -8.70 -9.33 -2.88
CA VAL A 13 -7.26 -9.38 -3.20
C VAL A 13 -6.48 -9.07 -1.94
N VAL A 14 -5.52 -9.94 -1.60
CA VAL A 14 -4.58 -9.70 -0.51
C VAL A 14 -3.22 -9.36 -1.10
N HIS A 15 -2.67 -8.24 -0.67
CA HIS A 15 -1.27 -7.88 -0.85
C HIS A 15 -0.51 -8.28 0.41
N HIS A 16 0.39 -9.25 0.30
CA HIS A 16 1.27 -9.67 1.38
C HIS A 16 2.60 -8.94 1.27
N PHE A 17 3.13 -8.47 2.40
CA PHE A 17 4.36 -7.71 2.48
C PHE A 17 5.33 -8.42 3.42
N LEU A 18 6.59 -8.57 2.98
CA LEU A 18 7.71 -8.97 3.83
C LEU A 18 8.72 -7.82 3.91
N THR A 19 8.82 -7.20 5.09
CA THR A 19 9.78 -6.11 5.31
C THR A 19 11.21 -6.66 5.30
N ARG A 20 12.19 -5.77 5.09
CA ARG A 20 13.61 -6.15 5.18
C ARG A 20 14.01 -6.61 6.59
N GLY A 21 13.27 -6.20 7.61
CA GLY A 21 13.44 -6.66 8.99
C GLY A 21 12.75 -8.00 9.29
N GLY A 22 12.13 -8.65 8.29
CA GLY A 22 11.49 -9.95 8.45
C GLY A 22 10.05 -9.91 8.95
N GLN A 23 9.44 -8.73 9.11
CA GLN A 23 8.04 -8.61 9.54
C GLN A 23 7.10 -8.87 8.37
N ARG A 24 6.03 -9.64 8.61
CA ARG A 24 4.94 -9.88 7.65
C ARG A 24 3.69 -9.13 8.06
N PHE A 25 3.07 -8.50 7.08
CA PHE A 25 1.75 -7.89 7.20
C PHE A 25 1.05 -7.95 5.84
N GLY A 26 -0.25 -7.72 5.83
CA GLY A 26 -1.05 -7.76 4.61
C GLY A 26 -2.01 -6.59 4.50
N VAL A 27 -2.44 -6.31 3.28
CA VAL A 27 -3.56 -5.43 2.98
C VAL A 27 -4.57 -6.23 2.17
N LEU A 28 -5.75 -6.46 2.73
CA LEU A 28 -6.89 -7.02 2.03
C LEU A 28 -7.71 -5.89 1.42
N LEU A 29 -7.99 -6.00 0.13
CA LEU A 29 -9.03 -5.23 -0.55
C LEU A 29 -10.17 -6.19 -0.86
N ASP A 30 -11.31 -6.02 -0.20
CA ASP A 30 -12.47 -6.88 -0.43
C ASP A 30 -13.25 -6.49 -1.69
N GLN A 31 -14.29 -7.26 -2.00
CA GLN A 31 -15.14 -7.00 -3.18
C GLN A 31 -15.99 -5.73 -3.06
N ALA A 32 -16.20 -5.21 -1.84
CA ALA A 32 -16.91 -3.96 -1.60
C ALA A 32 -15.98 -2.73 -1.70
N GLY A 33 -14.67 -2.96 -1.85
CA GLY A 33 -13.65 -1.92 -1.92
C GLY A 33 -13.18 -1.44 -0.54
N LEU A 34 -13.58 -2.12 0.54
CA LEU A 34 -13.06 -1.85 1.88
C LEU A 34 -11.67 -2.46 2.04
N ARG A 35 -10.87 -1.80 2.89
CA ARG A 35 -9.48 -2.18 3.12
C ARG A 35 -9.37 -2.75 4.53
N SER A 36 -8.50 -3.74 4.70
CA SER A 36 -8.14 -4.21 6.03
C SER A 36 -6.64 -4.47 6.12
N LEU A 37 -6.03 -4.07 7.22
CA LEU A 37 -4.67 -4.47 7.56
C LEU A 37 -4.72 -5.84 8.22
N LEU A 38 -3.87 -6.75 7.76
CA LEU A 38 -3.72 -8.10 8.30
C LEU A 38 -2.39 -8.16 9.07
N LEU A 39 -2.45 -8.53 10.34
CA LEU A 39 -1.29 -8.72 11.19
C LEU A 39 -0.98 -10.21 11.27
N TYR A 40 0.28 -10.60 11.04
CA TYR A 40 0.72 -11.99 11.15
C TYR A 40 1.58 -12.17 12.39
N GLY A 41 1.33 -13.26 13.11
CA GLY A 41 2.12 -13.64 14.27
C GLY A 41 3.40 -14.38 13.89
N PRO A 42 4.29 -14.63 14.85
CA PRO A 42 5.47 -15.45 14.64
C PRO A 42 5.14 -16.95 14.47
N ASP A 43 3.99 -17.40 14.98
CA ASP A 43 3.63 -18.82 15.03
C ASP A 43 3.14 -19.36 13.68
N ASP A 44 2.36 -18.57 12.95
CA ASP A 44 1.86 -18.92 11.62
C ASP A 44 1.92 -17.67 10.70
N PRO A 45 2.84 -17.64 9.73
CA PRO A 45 2.99 -16.52 8.81
C PRO A 45 1.92 -16.49 7.70
N ASP A 46 1.09 -17.53 7.59
CA ASP A 46 0.06 -17.67 6.56
C ASP A 46 -1.35 -17.35 7.10
N VAL A 47 -1.53 -17.35 8.43
CA VAL A 47 -2.80 -17.00 9.09
C VAL A 47 -2.67 -15.67 9.84
N PRO A 48 -3.50 -14.66 9.51
CA PRO A 48 -3.53 -13.41 10.27
C PRO A 48 -3.96 -13.67 11.72
N VAL A 49 -3.19 -13.16 12.68
CA VAL A 49 -3.55 -13.18 14.11
C VAL A 49 -4.60 -12.13 14.45
N ASP A 50 -4.64 -11.05 13.67
CA ASP A 50 -5.62 -9.98 13.84
C ASP A 50 -5.84 -9.22 12.51
N ARG A 51 -6.95 -8.49 12.46
CA ARG A 51 -7.30 -7.60 11.35
C ARG A 51 -7.80 -6.25 11.85
N ILE A 52 -7.34 -5.20 11.21
CA ILE A 52 -7.86 -3.84 11.40
C ILE A 52 -8.66 -3.50 10.15
N ALA A 53 -9.99 -3.47 10.28
CA ALA A 53 -10.86 -2.98 9.23
C ALA A 53 -10.72 -1.45 9.14
N LEU A 54 -10.65 -0.93 7.91
CA LEU A 54 -10.52 0.49 7.63
C LEU A 54 -11.68 0.92 6.76
N GLU A 55 -12.33 2.01 7.15
CA GLU A 55 -13.20 2.77 6.27
C GLU A 55 -12.37 3.43 5.16
N HIS A 56 -13.07 3.96 4.14
CA HIS A 56 -12.41 4.51 2.95
C HIS A 56 -11.45 5.67 3.30
N ASP A 57 -11.91 6.59 4.14
CA ASP A 57 -11.17 7.78 4.57
C ASP A 57 -10.03 7.45 5.53
N GLU A 58 -10.19 6.44 6.39
CA GLU A 58 -9.11 5.94 7.26
C GLU A 58 -7.98 5.32 6.44
N ALA A 59 -8.31 4.53 5.42
CA ALA A 59 -7.33 3.95 4.52
C ALA A 59 -6.55 5.03 3.74
N ASP A 60 -7.24 6.07 3.28
CA ASP A 60 -6.61 7.19 2.58
C ASP A 60 -5.66 7.98 3.50
N GLN A 61 -6.06 8.23 4.75
CA GLN A 61 -5.19 8.89 5.74
C GLN A 61 -3.94 8.07 6.05
N ILE A 62 -4.06 6.75 6.21
CA ILE A 62 -2.90 5.88 6.42
C ILE A 62 -1.98 5.88 5.21
N ALA A 63 -2.53 5.83 3.99
CA ALA A 63 -1.75 5.87 2.76
C ALA A 63 -0.92 7.16 2.65
N GLU A 64 -1.49 8.30 3.04
CA GLU A 64 -0.78 9.58 3.07
C GLU A 64 0.38 9.57 4.09
N VAL A 65 0.15 9.06 5.30
CA VAL A 65 1.20 8.97 6.34
C VAL A 65 2.34 8.03 5.91
N LEU A 66 2.01 6.94 5.22
CA LEU A 66 3.01 6.00 4.70
C LEU A 66 3.75 6.53 3.46
N HIS A 67 3.30 7.63 2.88
CA HIS A 67 3.94 8.22 1.71
C HIS A 67 5.22 8.97 2.13
N SER A 68 6.38 8.55 1.62
CA SER A 68 7.69 9.11 2.01
C SER A 68 7.91 10.58 1.61
N ALA A 69 7.06 11.10 0.73
CA ALA A 69 6.94 12.51 0.38
C ALA A 69 5.48 12.75 0.02
N PRO A 70 4.82 13.84 0.43
CA PRO A 70 3.43 14.13 0.08
C PRO A 70 3.18 13.95 -1.42
N ILE A 71 1.99 13.47 -1.80
CA ILE A 71 1.64 13.27 -3.23
C ILE A 71 1.84 14.58 -4.02
N ALA A 72 1.56 15.72 -3.38
CA ALA A 72 1.80 17.05 -3.93
C ALA A 72 3.27 17.32 -4.30
N ASP A 73 4.22 16.88 -3.47
CA ASP A 73 5.66 17.09 -3.73
C ASP A 73 6.13 16.24 -4.91
N ARG A 74 5.57 15.03 -5.04
CA ARG A 74 5.85 14.16 -6.19
C ARG A 74 5.25 14.73 -7.48
N LEU A 75 4.04 15.30 -7.42
CA LEU A 75 3.42 15.98 -8.55
C LEU A 75 4.24 17.21 -8.97
N ALA A 76 4.64 18.06 -8.03
CA ALA A 76 5.50 19.22 -8.30
C ALA A 76 6.87 18.81 -8.87
N SER A 77 7.43 17.67 -8.41
CA SER A 77 8.65 17.12 -9.00
C SER A 77 8.44 16.61 -10.43
N LEU A 78 7.28 16.03 -10.75
CA LEU A 78 6.95 15.59 -12.11
C LEU A 78 6.74 16.78 -13.04
N GLU A 79 6.03 17.82 -12.59
CA GLU A 79 5.83 19.07 -13.32
C GLU A 79 7.17 19.76 -13.64
N ARG A 80 8.09 19.86 -12.67
CA ARG A 80 9.45 20.39 -12.91
C ARG A 80 10.21 19.61 -13.97
N ARG A 81 10.22 18.27 -13.88
CA ARG A 81 10.89 17.42 -14.87
C ARG A 81 10.28 17.55 -16.26
N LEU A 82 8.95 17.68 -16.34
CA LEU A 82 8.25 17.94 -17.61
C LEU A 82 8.64 19.31 -18.18
N ALA A 83 8.72 20.35 -17.35
CA ALA A 83 9.14 21.68 -17.80
C ALA A 83 10.59 21.69 -18.32
N GLU A 84 11.50 20.96 -17.67
CA GLU A 84 12.90 20.80 -18.10
C GLU A 84 13.02 20.06 -19.45
N LEU A 85 12.20 19.02 -19.67
CA LEU A 85 12.18 18.28 -20.95
C LEU A 85 11.66 19.14 -22.11
N HIS A 86 10.71 20.04 -21.85
CA HIS A 86 10.17 20.93 -22.88
C HIS A 86 10.98 22.24 -23.05
N GLY A 87 11.74 22.63 -22.04
CA GLY A 87 12.58 23.84 -22.04
C GLY A 87 13.99 23.64 -22.60
N GLY A 88 14.44 22.38 -22.81
CA GLY A 88 15.77 22.03 -23.31
C GLY A 88 15.95 22.07 -24.83
N SER A 89 15.02 22.65 -25.58
CA SER A 89 15.10 22.78 -27.04
C SER A 89 15.16 24.26 -27.45
N ALA A 90 16.30 24.91 -27.20
CA ALA A 90 16.66 26.20 -27.77
C ALA A 90 18.17 26.26 -28.04
#